data_AF-A0A6A6T931-F1
#
_entry.id   AF-A0A6A6T931-F1
#
_cell.length_a   1.000
_cell.length_b   1.000
_cell.length_c   1.000
_cell.angle_alpha   90.00
_cell.angle_beta   90.00
_cell.angle_gamma   90.00
#
_symmetry.space_group_name_H-M   'P 1'
#
loop_
_entity.id
_entity.type
_entity.pdbx_description
1 polymer ?
#
loop_
_entity_poly.entity_id
_entity_poly.type
_entity_poly.pdbx_seq_one_letter_code
_entity_poly.pdbx_strand_id
1 'polypeptide(L)'
;MSDSTFPLITVSPIIHLPGHAPLTTTLTPQELSYIFPTLHIYLLPHTPLIASLPSACITHRGLLLALQWHEASMSNVANTFSATFPELIEVCQCLMYFGARPSSDTNLAFMHERIKECTSAGLCREEVEALWSVRLLPFLAPFVTLMVKMVVGYARFSVEIARNKALKWEIQADAELLRGCMAEEDVLRFVEREPEFRERVDEYAVQERERDRKVMREVMLRDRYGYIRRKGCGVTFLAKSAVSCAQTELEVVWEQLQEDEELDVVMTDA
;
A
#
# COMPACT_ATOMS: atom_id res chain seq x y z
N MET A 1 33.59 12.19 -55.53
CA MET A 1 33.32 12.59 -54.13
C MET A 1 32.20 11.68 -53.66
N SER A 2 32.56 10.60 -52.98
CA SER A 2 31.62 9.59 -52.49
C SER A 2 31.17 10.00 -51.09
N ASP A 3 29.90 10.36 -50.96
CA ASP A 3 29.23 10.54 -49.68
C ASP A 3 29.20 9.20 -48.95
N SER A 4 30.18 8.99 -48.07
CA SER A 4 30.13 7.94 -47.07
C SER A 4 29.17 8.36 -45.97
N THR A 5 27.88 8.16 -46.19
CA THR A 5 26.89 8.14 -45.11
C THR A 5 27.15 6.88 -44.30
N PHE A 6 27.99 7.00 -43.28
CA PHE A 6 28.06 5.98 -42.24
C PHE A 6 26.66 5.86 -41.64
N PRO A 7 26.07 4.66 -41.54
CA PRO A 7 24.86 4.51 -40.75
C PRO A 7 25.21 4.95 -39.34
N LEU A 8 24.48 5.93 -38.81
CA LEU A 8 24.48 6.21 -37.38
C LEU A 8 24.05 4.91 -36.71
N ILE A 9 25.00 4.19 -36.12
CA ILE A 9 24.71 3.08 -35.23
C ILE A 9 24.11 3.74 -33.99
N THR A 10 22.79 3.90 -33.96
CA THR A 10 22.04 4.21 -32.75
C THR A 10 22.11 2.98 -31.86
N VAL A 11 23.13 2.94 -31.00
CA VAL A 11 23.22 1.90 -29.98
C VAL A 11 22.25 2.28 -28.86
N SER A 12 21.17 1.51 -28.73
CA SER A 12 20.21 1.66 -27.64
C SER A 12 20.91 1.45 -26.28
N PRO A 13 20.62 2.26 -25.27
CA PRO A 13 21.11 2.01 -23.92
C PRO A 13 20.66 0.64 -23.41
N ILE A 14 21.54 -0.02 -22.67
CA ILE A 14 21.32 -1.33 -22.08
C ILE A 14 21.45 -1.20 -20.55
N ILE A 15 20.43 -1.67 -19.84
CA ILE A 15 20.45 -1.75 -18.38
C ILE A 15 20.48 -3.23 -17.99
N HIS A 16 21.56 -3.64 -17.33
CA HIS A 16 21.77 -5.00 -16.87
C HIS A 16 21.49 -5.10 -15.37
N LEU A 17 20.56 -5.98 -15.00
CA LEU A 17 20.30 -6.39 -13.62
C LEU A 17 20.75 -7.85 -13.47
N PRO A 18 21.70 -8.17 -12.56
CA PRO A 18 22.22 -9.52 -12.40
C PRO A 18 21.10 -10.55 -12.16
N GLY A 19 21.16 -11.68 -12.87
CA GLY A 19 20.15 -12.74 -12.79
C GLY A 19 18.94 -12.56 -13.72
N HIS A 20 18.87 -11.47 -14.48
CA HIS A 20 17.79 -11.20 -15.42
C HIS A 20 18.30 -10.91 -16.84
N ALA A 21 17.39 -10.99 -17.82
CA ALA A 21 17.69 -10.56 -19.17
C ALA A 21 17.97 -9.04 -19.21
N PRO A 22 18.98 -8.58 -19.98
CA PRO A 22 19.25 -7.16 -20.15
C PRO A 22 18.02 -6.41 -20.69
N LEU A 23 17.79 -5.21 -20.17
CA LEU A 23 16.75 -4.31 -20.63
C LEU A 23 17.31 -3.33 -21.65
N THR A 24 16.62 -3.20 -22.78
CA THR A 24 16.91 -2.21 -23.82
C THR A 24 15.79 -1.19 -23.88
N THR A 25 16.12 0.06 -24.19
CA THR A 25 15.16 1.17 -24.24
C THR A 25 15.37 2.02 -25.49
N THR A 26 14.31 2.68 -25.94
CA THR A 26 14.36 3.67 -27.01
C THR A 26 14.74 5.06 -26.51
N LEU A 27 14.84 5.25 -25.19
CA LEU A 27 15.22 6.51 -24.58
C LEU A 27 16.68 6.85 -24.85
N THR A 28 16.94 8.12 -25.10
CA THR A 28 18.29 8.69 -25.20
C THR A 28 18.96 8.70 -23.82
N PRO A 29 20.30 8.74 -23.74
CA PRO A 29 21.01 8.90 -22.48
C PRO A 29 20.58 10.14 -21.68
N GLN A 30 20.20 11.22 -22.37
CA GLN A 30 19.71 12.44 -21.73
C GLN A 30 18.34 12.21 -21.07
N GLU A 31 17.40 11.55 -21.75
CA GLU A 31 16.09 11.20 -21.19
C GLU A 31 16.24 10.22 -20.02
N LEU A 32 17.13 9.22 -20.15
CA LEU A 32 17.45 8.32 -19.04
C LEU A 32 18.03 9.07 -17.83
N SER A 33 18.89 10.06 -18.05
CA SER A 33 19.43 10.87 -16.96
C SER A 33 18.37 11.77 -16.29
N TYR A 34 17.30 12.11 -17.01
CA TYR A 34 16.17 12.85 -16.46
C TYR A 34 15.32 11.97 -15.52
N ILE A 35 14.98 10.75 -15.97
CA ILE A 35 14.13 9.81 -15.22
C ILE A 35 14.91 9.13 -14.09
N PHE A 36 16.17 8.80 -14.35
CA PHE A 36 17.07 8.13 -13.43
C PHE A 36 18.33 8.97 -13.18
N PRO A 37 18.22 10.07 -12.41
CA PRO A 37 19.33 11.00 -12.14
C PRO A 37 20.64 10.34 -11.71
N THR A 38 20.58 9.26 -10.92
CA THR A 38 21.76 8.57 -10.40
C THR A 38 22.20 7.36 -11.23
N LEU A 39 21.57 7.08 -12.38
CA LEU A 39 21.94 5.96 -13.24
C LEU A 39 23.40 6.03 -13.70
N HIS A 40 23.93 7.25 -13.87
CA HIS A 40 25.31 7.49 -14.29
C HIS A 40 26.37 6.84 -13.39
N ILE A 41 26.06 6.59 -12.11
CA ILE A 41 26.94 5.93 -11.14
C ILE A 41 27.20 4.46 -11.54
N TYR A 42 26.25 3.86 -12.26
CA TYR A 42 26.26 2.44 -12.64
C TYR A 42 26.71 2.22 -14.09
N LEU A 43 27.07 3.28 -14.81
CA LEU A 43 27.57 3.17 -16.18
C LEU A 43 28.96 2.54 -16.20
N LEU A 44 29.18 1.64 -17.16
CA LEU A 44 30.48 1.02 -17.36
C LEU A 44 31.47 2.08 -17.91
N PRO A 45 32.67 2.24 -17.33
CA PRO A 45 33.61 3.32 -17.70
C PRO A 45 34.00 3.37 -19.18
N HIS A 46 34.04 2.21 -19.84
CA HIS A 46 34.42 2.09 -21.26
C HIS A 46 33.21 1.89 -22.20
N THR A 47 32.00 1.79 -21.64
CA THR A 47 30.76 1.59 -22.40
C THR A 47 29.62 2.37 -21.72
N PRO A 48 29.57 3.72 -21.92
CA PRO A 48 28.63 4.60 -21.21
C PRO A 48 27.16 4.42 -21.63
N LEU A 49 26.88 3.49 -22.54
CA LEU A 49 25.54 3.07 -22.93
C LEU A 49 25.08 1.83 -22.15
N ILE A 50 25.95 1.22 -21.35
CA ILE A 50 25.65 0.04 -20.56
C ILE A 50 25.70 0.41 -19.09
N ALA A 51 24.56 0.30 -18.40
CA ALA A 51 24.47 0.40 -16.95
C ALA A 51 24.43 -1.01 -16.34
N SER A 52 25.25 -1.27 -15.33
CA SER A 52 25.21 -2.53 -14.57
C SER A 52 24.82 -2.25 -13.12
N LEU A 53 23.63 -2.68 -12.75
CA LEU A 53 23.02 -2.38 -11.46
C LEU A 53 23.35 -3.46 -10.40
N PRO A 54 23.38 -3.11 -9.11
CA PRO A 54 23.53 -4.11 -8.05
C PRO A 54 22.26 -4.96 -7.92
N SER A 55 22.43 -6.25 -7.63
CA SER A 55 21.33 -7.14 -7.25
C SER A 55 20.85 -6.79 -5.83
N ALA A 56 19.64 -6.23 -5.67
CA ALA A 56 18.80 -6.30 -4.46
C ALA A 56 17.87 -5.09 -4.25
N CYS A 57 18.01 -3.99 -4.98
CA CYS A 57 17.31 -2.75 -4.61
C CYS A 57 16.11 -2.39 -5.49
N ILE A 58 15.99 -3.01 -6.66
CA ILE A 58 14.89 -2.78 -7.61
C ILE A 58 14.48 -4.11 -8.24
N THR A 59 13.22 -4.21 -8.64
CA THR A 59 12.73 -5.36 -9.40
C THR A 59 12.98 -5.13 -10.89
N HIS A 60 13.27 -6.21 -11.63
CA HIS A 60 13.38 -6.16 -13.10
C HIS A 60 12.08 -5.63 -13.74
N ARG A 61 10.94 -6.08 -13.22
CA ARG A 61 9.60 -5.63 -13.64
C ARG A 61 9.38 -4.14 -13.41
N GLY A 62 9.70 -3.62 -12.22
CA GLY A 62 9.55 -2.20 -11.89
C GLY A 62 10.39 -1.30 -12.79
N LEU A 63 11.62 -1.71 -13.10
CA LEU A 63 12.49 -0.99 -14.02
C LEU A 63 11.95 -1.02 -15.47
N LEU A 64 11.50 -2.18 -15.94
CA LEU A 64 10.88 -2.30 -17.27
C LEU A 64 9.64 -1.42 -17.39
N LEU A 65 8.74 -1.46 -16.41
CA LEU A 65 7.52 -0.66 -16.40
C LEU A 65 7.82 0.84 -16.33
N ALA A 66 8.82 1.25 -15.54
CA ALA A 66 9.25 2.65 -15.47
C ALA A 66 9.75 3.18 -16.83
N LEU A 67 10.55 2.37 -17.54
CA LEU A 67 11.03 2.72 -18.90
C LEU A 67 9.86 2.80 -19.89
N GLN A 68 9.04 1.76 -19.97
CA GLN A 68 7.89 1.69 -20.88
C GLN A 68 6.91 2.83 -20.64
N TRP A 69 6.69 3.20 -19.38
CA TRP A 69 5.79 4.28 -19.04
C TRP A 69 6.32 5.63 -19.52
N HIS A 70 7.61 5.88 -19.37
CA HIS A 70 8.20 7.12 -19.88
C HIS A 70 8.18 7.17 -21.42
N GLU A 71 8.54 6.06 -22.08
CA GLU A 71 8.46 5.93 -23.54
C GLU A 71 7.03 6.18 -24.04
N ALA A 72 6.03 5.63 -23.35
CA ALA A 72 4.61 5.89 -23.66
C ALA A 72 4.25 7.36 -23.46
N SER A 73 4.72 8.00 -22.38
CA SER A 73 4.45 9.43 -22.11
C SER A 73 5.00 10.38 -23.18
N MET A 74 6.12 10.01 -23.82
CA MET A 74 6.72 10.78 -24.92
C MET A 74 5.95 10.64 -26.24
N SER A 75 5.22 9.54 -26.42
CA SER A 75 4.56 9.20 -27.70
C SER A 75 3.27 10.00 -28.00
N ASN A 76 2.85 10.92 -27.12
CA ASN A 76 1.62 11.74 -27.25
C ASN A 76 0.31 10.94 -27.48
N VAL A 77 0.34 9.61 -27.40
CA VAL A 77 -0.87 8.81 -27.35
C VAL A 77 -1.45 9.06 -25.96
N ALA A 78 -2.70 9.52 -25.89
CA ALA A 78 -3.46 9.80 -24.68
C ALA A 78 -3.74 8.52 -23.86
N ASN A 79 -2.68 7.81 -23.47
CA ASN A 79 -2.74 6.55 -22.77
C ASN A 79 -2.68 6.85 -21.28
N THR A 80 -3.84 6.72 -20.64
CA THR A 80 -3.91 6.38 -19.22
C THR A 80 -3.20 5.04 -19.05
N PHE A 81 -1.92 5.09 -18.65
CA PHE A 81 -1.18 3.91 -18.25
C PHE A 81 -1.94 3.23 -17.12
N SER A 82 -2.44 2.03 -17.38
CA SER A 82 -3.15 1.22 -16.40
C SER A 82 -2.10 0.33 -15.73
N ALA A 83 -1.89 0.58 -14.44
CA ALA A 83 -1.04 -0.23 -13.59
C ALA A 83 -1.83 -0.67 -12.37
N THR A 84 -1.61 -1.90 -11.94
CA THR A 84 -2.09 -2.41 -10.66
C THR A 84 -1.34 -1.71 -9.51
N PHE A 85 -1.90 -1.74 -8.31
CA PHE A 85 -1.25 -1.12 -7.15
C PHE A 85 0.16 -1.69 -6.88
N PRO A 86 0.42 -3.01 -6.92
CA PRO A 86 1.78 -3.54 -6.77
C PRO A 86 2.76 -3.02 -7.83
N GLU A 87 2.30 -2.83 -9.08
CA GLU A 87 3.11 -2.27 -10.15
C GLU A 87 3.45 -0.80 -9.89
N LEU A 88 2.49 -0.01 -9.38
CA LEU A 88 2.75 1.38 -8.98
C LEU A 88 3.83 1.45 -7.89
N ILE A 89 3.80 0.54 -6.90
CA ILE A 89 4.83 0.46 -5.86
C ILE A 89 6.19 0.14 -6.45
N GLU A 90 6.29 -0.84 -7.35
CA GLU A 90 7.56 -1.22 -7.98
C GLU A 90 8.15 -0.10 -8.86
N VAL A 91 7.31 0.60 -9.62
CA VAL A 91 7.74 1.74 -10.45
C VAL A 91 8.20 2.89 -9.55
N CYS A 92 7.43 3.25 -8.52
CA CYS A 92 7.83 4.26 -7.53
C CYS A 92 9.16 3.91 -6.87
N GLN A 93 9.32 2.65 -6.43
CA GLN A 93 10.56 2.16 -5.85
C GLN A 93 11.74 2.37 -6.81
N CYS A 94 11.58 1.99 -8.08
CA CYS A 94 12.62 2.12 -9.08
C CYS A 94 13.02 3.59 -9.30
N LEU A 95 12.04 4.47 -9.53
CA LEU A 95 12.29 5.89 -9.77
C LEU A 95 12.97 6.56 -8.56
N MET A 96 12.46 6.32 -7.35
CA MET A 96 13.02 6.91 -6.14
C MET A 96 14.42 6.36 -5.82
N TYR A 97 14.68 5.08 -6.09
CA TYR A 97 16.02 4.49 -5.96
C TYR A 97 17.04 5.21 -6.84
N PHE A 98 16.65 5.57 -8.06
CA PHE A 98 17.49 6.34 -8.98
C PHE A 98 17.49 7.85 -8.74
N GLY A 99 16.96 8.30 -7.59
CA GLY A 99 17.03 9.69 -7.16
C GLY A 99 15.98 10.61 -7.79
N ALA A 100 14.98 10.07 -8.50
CA ALA A 100 13.82 10.86 -8.89
C ALA A 100 13.06 11.32 -7.63
N ARG A 101 12.55 12.55 -7.66
CA ARG A 101 11.81 13.14 -6.55
C ARG A 101 10.43 13.58 -7.01
N PRO A 102 9.37 13.36 -6.19
CA PRO A 102 8.02 13.80 -6.53
C PRO A 102 7.93 15.32 -6.77
N SER A 103 8.82 16.10 -6.15
CA SER A 103 8.84 17.56 -6.33
C SER A 103 9.35 18.01 -7.70
N SER A 104 10.10 17.16 -8.41
CA SER A 104 10.76 17.48 -9.69
C SER A 104 10.25 16.65 -10.87
N ASP A 105 9.53 15.57 -10.59
CA ASP A 105 9.00 14.64 -11.58
C ASP A 105 7.48 14.55 -11.41
N THR A 106 6.75 15.07 -12.41
CA THR A 106 5.28 15.10 -12.44
C THR A 106 4.66 13.71 -12.49
N ASN A 107 5.34 12.77 -13.16
CA ASN A 107 4.90 11.40 -13.27
C ASN A 107 5.01 10.73 -11.90
N LEU A 108 6.16 10.86 -11.23
CA LEU A 108 6.32 10.35 -9.87
C LEU A 108 5.34 11.00 -8.88
N ALA A 109 5.09 12.30 -8.98
CA ALA A 109 4.08 12.99 -8.17
C ALA A 109 2.67 12.39 -8.38
N PHE A 110 2.28 12.14 -9.62
CA PHE A 110 1.01 11.51 -9.94
C PHE A 110 0.88 10.11 -9.32
N MET A 111 1.92 9.28 -9.42
CA MET A 111 1.89 7.94 -8.79
C MET A 111 1.82 8.01 -7.27
N HIS A 112 2.50 8.97 -6.65
CA HIS A 112 2.40 9.19 -5.20
C HIS A 112 0.96 9.50 -4.78
N GLU A 113 0.26 10.36 -5.52
CA GLU A 113 -1.15 10.65 -5.24
C GLU A 113 -2.04 9.43 -5.49
N ARG A 114 -1.81 8.67 -6.58
CA ARG A 114 -2.54 7.42 -6.84
C ARG A 114 -2.37 6.39 -5.73
N ILE A 115 -1.16 6.18 -5.23
CA ILE A 115 -0.90 5.25 -4.11
C ILE A 115 -1.65 5.70 -2.86
N LYS A 116 -1.67 7.02 -2.57
CA LYS A 116 -2.44 7.57 -1.44
C LYS A 116 -3.95 7.37 -1.61
N GLU A 117 -4.47 7.63 -2.81
CA GLU A 117 -5.88 7.40 -3.15
C GLU A 117 -6.28 5.94 -2.93
N CYS A 118 -5.52 5.00 -3.51
CA CYS A 118 -5.75 3.55 -3.32
C CYS A 118 -5.68 3.17 -1.84
N THR A 119 -4.65 3.61 -1.12
CA THR A 119 -4.52 3.29 0.31
C THR A 119 -5.66 3.88 1.15
N SER A 120 -6.19 5.05 0.76
CA SER A 120 -7.31 5.69 1.47
C SER A 120 -8.66 5.05 1.14
N ALA A 121 -8.80 4.49 -0.06
CA ALA A 121 -9.97 3.72 -0.48
C ALA A 121 -10.01 2.31 0.14
N GLY A 122 -8.87 1.84 0.65
CA GLY A 122 -8.70 0.50 1.19
C GLY A 122 -7.90 -0.39 0.24
N LEU A 123 -7.09 -1.27 0.82
CA LEU A 123 -6.23 -2.18 0.08
C LEU A 123 -6.67 -3.63 0.34
N CYS A 124 -6.61 -4.46 -0.70
CA CYS A 124 -6.76 -5.89 -0.52
C CYS A 124 -5.50 -6.51 0.11
N ARG A 125 -5.58 -7.79 0.49
CA ARG A 125 -4.47 -8.50 1.14
C ARG A 125 -3.19 -8.49 0.29
N GLU A 126 -3.30 -8.77 -1.01
CA GLU A 126 -2.15 -8.83 -1.92
C GLU A 126 -1.44 -7.47 -2.03
N GLU A 127 -2.20 -6.37 -1.99
CA GLU A 127 -1.69 -5.01 -2.03
C GLU A 127 -0.98 -4.62 -0.73
N VAL A 128 -1.53 -5.04 0.41
CA VAL A 128 -0.90 -4.89 1.73
C VAL A 128 0.40 -5.68 1.80
N GLU A 129 0.40 -6.94 1.34
CA GLU A 129 1.61 -7.79 1.25
C GLU A 129 2.69 -7.13 0.39
N ALA A 130 2.31 -6.61 -0.80
CA ALA A 130 3.23 -5.93 -1.69
C ALA A 130 3.87 -4.69 -1.03
N LEU A 131 3.07 -3.84 -0.39
CA LEU A 131 3.57 -2.64 0.29
C LEU A 131 4.39 -2.99 1.55
N TRP A 132 4.05 -4.07 2.26
CA TRP A 132 4.81 -4.54 3.42
C TRP A 132 6.17 -5.14 3.04
N SER A 133 6.27 -5.79 1.87
CA SER A 133 7.52 -6.37 1.37
C SER A 133 8.63 -5.32 1.17
N VAL A 134 8.25 -4.06 0.91
CA VAL A 134 9.14 -2.94 0.67
C VAL A 134 9.33 -2.02 1.88
N ARG A 135 8.86 -2.43 3.07
CA ARG A 135 8.83 -1.59 4.29
C ARG A 135 10.17 -1.01 4.74
N LEU A 136 11.27 -1.69 4.39
CA LEU A 136 12.63 -1.27 4.76
C LEU A 136 13.17 -0.15 3.88
N LEU A 137 12.47 0.19 2.79
CA LEU A 137 12.86 1.26 1.89
C LEU A 137 12.43 2.62 2.47
N PRO A 138 13.38 3.50 2.85
CA PRO A 138 13.06 4.74 3.57
C PRO A 138 12.12 5.66 2.79
N PHE A 139 12.23 5.66 1.46
CA PHE A 139 11.44 6.51 0.58
C PHE A 139 9.97 6.05 0.41
N LEU A 140 9.65 4.81 0.78
CA LEU A 140 8.26 4.29 0.83
C LEU A 140 7.67 4.28 2.24
N ALA A 141 8.44 4.66 3.26
CA ALA A 141 7.96 4.73 4.65
C ALA A 141 6.66 5.55 4.85
N PRO A 142 6.41 6.65 4.12
CA PRO A 142 5.13 7.35 4.22
C PRO A 142 3.93 6.49 3.81
N PHE A 143 4.06 5.67 2.78
CA PHE A 143 2.99 4.77 2.33
C PHE A 143 2.76 3.63 3.31
N VAL A 144 3.84 3.04 3.84
CA VAL A 144 3.75 2.02 4.90
C VAL A 144 3.04 2.58 6.12
N THR A 145 3.32 3.83 6.49
CA THR A 145 2.63 4.50 7.61
C THR A 145 1.14 4.69 7.33
N LEU A 146 0.79 5.07 6.10
CA LEU A 146 -0.60 5.23 5.67
C LEU A 146 -1.36 3.88 5.70
N MET A 147 -0.72 2.81 5.23
CA MET A 147 -1.24 1.45 5.29
C MET A 147 -1.45 0.99 6.75
N VAL A 148 -0.48 1.21 7.64
CA VAL A 148 -0.63 0.90 9.07
C VAL A 148 -1.84 1.62 9.66
N LYS A 149 -2.01 2.91 9.35
CA LYS A 149 -3.17 3.70 9.80
C LYS A 149 -4.49 3.11 9.29
N MET A 150 -4.55 2.71 8.03
CA MET A 150 -5.72 2.06 7.41
C MET A 150 -6.05 0.75 8.14
N VAL A 151 -5.06 -0.11 8.37
CA VAL A 151 -5.23 -1.39 9.09
C VAL A 151 -5.74 -1.19 10.53
N VAL A 152 -5.26 -0.16 11.24
CA VAL A 152 -5.81 0.19 12.56
C VAL A 152 -7.28 0.61 12.47
N GLY A 153 -7.67 1.26 11.37
CA GLY A 153 -9.07 1.54 11.04
C GLY A 153 -9.91 0.26 10.93
N TYR A 154 -9.45 -0.72 10.15
CA TYR A 154 -10.12 -2.03 10.00
C TYR A 154 -10.28 -2.75 11.34
N ALA A 155 -9.22 -2.77 12.16
CA ALA A 155 -9.27 -3.40 13.48
C ALA A 155 -10.29 -2.72 14.41
N ARG A 156 -10.37 -1.38 14.38
CA ARG A 156 -11.35 -0.62 15.17
C ARG A 156 -12.78 -0.89 14.70
N PHE A 157 -13.01 -0.89 13.38
CA PHE A 157 -14.31 -1.15 12.80
C PHE A 157 -14.78 -2.58 13.11
N SER A 158 -13.90 -3.57 13.02
CA SER A 158 -14.18 -4.96 13.40
C SER A 158 -14.65 -5.09 14.86
N VAL A 159 -13.99 -4.39 15.79
CA VAL A 159 -14.41 -4.35 17.21
C VAL A 159 -15.76 -3.65 17.39
N GLU A 160 -16.08 -2.64 16.58
CA GLU A 160 -17.37 -1.96 16.62
C GLU A 160 -18.52 -2.87 16.18
N ILE A 161 -18.32 -3.63 15.09
CA ILE A 161 -19.27 -4.64 14.60
C ILE A 161 -19.54 -5.68 15.69
N ALA A 162 -18.49 -6.20 16.32
CA ALA A 162 -18.62 -7.20 17.39
C ALA A 162 -19.46 -6.70 18.58
N ARG A 163 -19.37 -5.42 18.90
CA ARG A 163 -20.08 -4.80 20.04
C ARG A 163 -21.51 -4.37 19.70
N ASN A 164 -21.81 -4.13 18.42
CA ASN A 164 -23.08 -3.56 18.00
C ASN A 164 -23.88 -4.58 17.18
N LYS A 165 -24.81 -5.28 17.85
CA LYS A 165 -25.70 -6.25 17.20
C LYS A 165 -26.47 -5.67 16.02
N ALA A 166 -26.95 -4.43 16.11
CA ALA A 166 -27.71 -3.81 15.02
C ALA A 166 -26.84 -3.59 13.78
N LEU A 167 -25.61 -3.12 13.98
CA LEU A 167 -24.62 -2.96 12.90
C LEU A 167 -24.25 -4.31 12.27
N LYS A 168 -24.09 -5.36 13.09
CA LYS A 168 -23.85 -6.72 12.61
C LYS A 168 -24.99 -7.22 11.69
N TRP A 169 -26.24 -7.02 12.09
CA TRP A 169 -27.41 -7.38 11.26
C TRP A 169 -27.47 -6.57 9.96
N GLU A 170 -27.14 -5.29 10.00
CA GLU A 170 -27.11 -4.41 8.82
C GLU A 170 -26.07 -4.88 7.80
N ILE A 171 -24.86 -5.21 8.26
CA ILE A 171 -23.79 -5.74 7.41
C ILE A 171 -24.18 -7.11 6.83
N GLN A 172 -24.79 -8.00 7.63
CA GLN A 172 -25.22 -9.31 7.14
C GLN A 172 -26.33 -9.21 6.09
N ALA A 173 -27.16 -8.17 6.13
CA ALA A 173 -28.22 -7.95 5.16
C ALA A 173 -27.72 -7.35 3.83
N ASP A 174 -26.52 -6.76 3.80
CA ASP A 174 -25.93 -6.12 2.63
C ASP A 174 -24.71 -6.91 2.12
N ALA A 175 -24.87 -7.54 0.96
CA ALA A 175 -23.82 -8.37 0.36
C ALA A 175 -22.56 -7.59 -0.05
N GLU A 176 -22.65 -6.29 -0.35
CA GLU A 176 -21.48 -5.47 -0.67
C GLU A 176 -20.70 -5.11 0.61
N LEU A 177 -21.40 -4.70 1.67
CA LEU A 177 -20.78 -4.42 2.96
C LEU A 177 -20.14 -5.67 3.56
N LEU A 178 -20.81 -6.82 3.47
CA LEU A 178 -20.28 -8.10 3.93
C LEU A 178 -18.98 -8.47 3.22
N ARG A 179 -18.93 -8.35 1.88
CA ARG A 179 -17.71 -8.59 1.10
C ARG A 179 -16.57 -7.65 1.49
N GLY A 180 -16.88 -6.38 1.73
CA GLY A 180 -15.90 -5.41 2.23
C GLY A 180 -15.31 -5.84 3.57
N CYS A 181 -16.16 -6.22 4.53
CA CYS A 181 -15.71 -6.68 5.85
C CYS A 181 -14.86 -7.95 5.76
N MET A 182 -15.20 -8.90 4.88
CA MET A 182 -14.40 -10.11 4.66
C MET A 182 -13.01 -9.78 4.11
N ALA A 183 -12.91 -8.83 3.16
CA ALA A 183 -11.63 -8.40 2.63
C ALA A 183 -10.76 -7.72 3.70
N GLU A 184 -11.36 -6.90 4.56
CA GLU A 184 -10.67 -6.29 5.70
C GLU A 184 -10.19 -7.34 6.72
N GLU A 185 -10.99 -8.36 6.99
CA GLU A 185 -10.63 -9.45 7.89
C GLU A 185 -9.44 -10.26 7.34
N ASP A 186 -9.42 -10.54 6.04
CA ASP A 186 -8.29 -11.23 5.41
C ASP A 186 -6.98 -10.44 5.53
N VAL A 187 -7.04 -9.11 5.50
CA VAL A 187 -5.89 -8.24 5.80
C VAL A 187 -5.47 -8.39 7.27
N LEU A 188 -6.41 -8.39 8.22
CA LEU A 188 -6.10 -8.55 9.64
C LEU A 188 -5.48 -9.93 9.96
N ARG A 189 -5.97 -11.00 9.31
CA ARG A 189 -5.38 -12.35 9.42
C ARG A 189 -3.95 -12.40 8.90
N PHE A 190 -3.65 -11.68 7.82
CA PHE A 190 -2.27 -11.54 7.34
C PHE A 190 -1.40 -10.82 8.38
N VAL A 191 -1.86 -9.68 8.91
CA VAL A 191 -1.13 -8.88 9.91
C VAL A 191 -0.73 -9.73 11.12
N GLU A 192 -1.61 -10.61 11.60
CA GLU A 192 -1.30 -11.45 12.75
C GLU A 192 -0.19 -12.48 12.52
N ARG A 193 -0.09 -12.98 11.28
CA ARG A 193 0.94 -13.95 10.88
C ARG A 193 2.31 -13.30 10.71
N GLU A 194 2.35 -11.97 10.59
CA GLU A 194 3.57 -11.17 10.42
C GLU A 194 3.92 -10.42 11.72
N PRO A 195 4.83 -10.95 12.58
CA PRO A 195 5.05 -10.41 13.93
C PRO A 195 5.48 -8.94 13.95
N GLU A 196 6.39 -8.56 13.05
CA GLU A 196 6.87 -7.18 12.92
C GLU A 196 5.75 -6.25 12.46
N PHE A 197 4.83 -6.71 11.60
CA PHE A 197 3.72 -5.90 11.14
C PHE A 197 2.71 -5.68 12.26
N ARG A 198 2.35 -6.76 12.95
CA ARG A 198 1.46 -6.72 14.11
C ARG A 198 1.96 -5.78 15.19
N GLU A 199 3.24 -5.85 15.54
CA GLU A 199 3.85 -4.95 16.54
C GLU A 199 3.67 -3.49 16.14
N ARG A 200 3.95 -3.16 14.87
CA ARG A 200 3.84 -1.79 14.36
C ARG A 200 2.39 -1.28 14.32
N VAL A 201 1.43 -2.15 14.02
CA VAL A 201 -0.01 -1.84 14.06
C VAL A 201 -0.46 -1.60 15.51
N ASP A 202 -0.05 -2.45 16.45
CA ASP A 202 -0.37 -2.32 17.87
C ASP A 202 0.25 -1.04 18.46
N GLU A 203 1.51 -0.73 18.16
CA GLU A 203 2.16 0.52 18.56
C GLU A 203 1.40 1.75 18.06
N TYR A 204 1.03 1.76 16.77
CA TYR A 204 0.28 2.87 16.19
C TYR A 204 -1.10 3.00 16.84
N ALA A 205 -1.80 1.90 17.08
CA ALA A 205 -3.10 1.89 17.75
C ALA A 205 -3.02 2.47 19.18
N VAL A 206 -1.96 2.16 19.93
CA VAL A 206 -1.71 2.75 21.26
C VAL A 206 -1.48 4.25 21.15
N GLN A 207 -0.62 4.70 20.24
CA GLN A 207 -0.34 6.13 20.02
C GLN A 207 -1.60 6.91 19.64
N GLU A 208 -2.44 6.33 18.78
CA GLU A 208 -3.68 6.96 18.35
C GLU A 208 -4.66 7.09 19.51
N ARG A 209 -4.83 6.04 20.34
CA ARG A 209 -5.65 6.09 21.56
C ARG A 209 -5.17 7.17 22.53
N GLU A 210 -3.87 7.38 22.66
CA GLU A 210 -3.32 8.45 23.48
C GLU A 210 -3.61 9.84 22.92
N ARG A 211 -3.54 10.01 21.59
CA ARG A 211 -3.93 11.26 20.92
C ARG A 211 -5.42 11.54 21.13
N ASP A 212 -6.28 10.55 20.93
CA ASP A 212 -7.73 10.66 21.14
C ASP A 212 -8.05 11.07 22.58
N ARG A 213 -7.34 10.50 23.57
CA ARG A 213 -7.45 10.89 24.99
C ARG A 213 -7.04 12.33 25.24
N LYS A 214 -5.95 12.82 24.61
CA LYS A 214 -5.50 14.21 24.76
C LYS A 214 -6.52 15.18 24.17
N VAL A 215 -7.00 14.91 22.95
CA VAL A 215 -8.04 15.73 22.29
C VAL A 215 -9.31 15.76 23.14
N MET A 216 -9.78 14.62 23.63
CA MET A 216 -10.97 14.56 24.50
C MET A 216 -10.79 15.37 25.79
N ARG A 217 -9.61 15.31 26.42
CA ARG A 217 -9.30 16.14 27.59
C ARG A 217 -9.34 17.63 27.25
N GLU A 218 -8.78 18.03 26.11
CA GLU A 218 -8.79 19.43 25.66
C GLU A 218 -10.21 19.93 25.34
N VAL A 219 -11.03 19.11 24.68
CA VAL A 219 -12.46 19.41 24.41
C VAL A 219 -13.23 19.53 25.73
N MET A 220 -13.09 18.57 26.65
CA MET A 220 -13.74 18.65 27.97
C MET A 220 -13.26 19.84 28.82
N LEU A 221 -12.00 20.25 28.68
CA LEU A 221 -11.47 21.45 29.35
C LEU A 221 -12.05 22.73 28.74
N ARG A 222 -12.22 22.80 27.41
CA ARG A 222 -12.93 23.91 26.75
C ARG A 222 -14.40 23.97 27.15
N ASP A 223 -15.08 22.83 27.24
CA ASP A 223 -16.48 22.75 27.68
C ASP A 223 -16.65 23.05 29.17
N ARG A 224 -15.61 22.90 30.01
CA ARG A 224 -15.66 23.36 31.42
C ARG A 224 -15.66 24.88 31.57
N TYR A 225 -15.19 25.64 30.57
CA TYR A 225 -15.29 27.10 30.54
C TYR A 225 -16.53 27.60 29.78
N GLY A 226 -17.34 26.69 29.22
CA GLY A 226 -18.61 26.98 28.56
C GLY A 226 -19.67 25.94 28.95
N TYR A 227 -20.39 26.22 30.04
CA TYR A 227 -21.59 25.51 30.53
C TYR A 227 -22.35 24.69 29.45
N ILE A 228 -22.51 23.37 29.65
CA ILE A 228 -23.82 22.66 29.79
C ILE A 228 -23.63 21.12 29.76
N ARG A 229 -24.30 20.47 30.72
CA ARG A 229 -24.53 19.03 30.86
C ARG A 229 -24.88 18.32 29.55
N ARG A 230 -24.15 17.25 29.22
CA ARG A 230 -24.76 16.04 28.64
C ARG A 230 -24.34 14.79 29.42
N LYS A 231 -25.34 13.95 29.70
CA LYS A 231 -25.25 12.71 30.47
C LYS A 231 -24.23 11.76 29.85
N GLY A 232 -23.49 11.08 30.72
CA GLY A 232 -22.35 10.26 30.39
C GLY A 232 -22.69 9.07 29.49
N CYS A 233 -21.77 8.78 28.59
CA CYS A 233 -21.54 7.45 28.06
C CYS A 233 -20.21 6.99 28.68
N GLY A 234 -20.29 6.14 29.69
CA GLY A 234 -19.11 5.53 30.31
C GLY A 234 -18.53 4.49 29.35
N VAL A 235 -17.30 4.69 28.90
CA VAL A 235 -16.54 3.65 28.19
C VAL A 235 -15.34 3.28 29.08
N THR A 236 -15.55 2.33 29.97
CA THR A 236 -14.48 1.47 30.49
C THR A 236 -14.19 0.43 29.42
N PHE A 237 -12.94 0.18 28.98
CA PHE A 237 -12.60 -1.18 28.52
C PHE A 237 -11.11 -1.51 28.67
N LEU A 238 -10.91 -2.76 29.09
CA LEU A 238 -9.72 -3.42 29.60
C LEU A 238 -8.64 -3.67 28.53
N ALA A 239 -7.40 -3.80 29.01
CA ALA A 239 -6.21 -4.04 28.23
C ALA A 239 -6.15 -5.47 27.66
N LYS A 240 -6.22 -5.58 26.34
CA LYS A 240 -5.71 -6.68 25.50
C LYS A 240 -5.37 -6.11 24.10
N SER A 241 -4.48 -6.79 23.35
CA SER A 241 -4.00 -6.37 22.01
C SER A 241 -5.19 -6.10 21.08
N ALA A 242 -5.11 -5.03 20.27
CA ALA A 242 -6.22 -4.59 19.42
C ALA A 242 -6.55 -5.62 18.34
N VAL A 243 -5.53 -6.34 17.87
CA VAL A 243 -5.63 -7.36 16.83
C VAL A 243 -6.14 -8.68 17.42
N SER A 244 -5.55 -9.12 18.55
CA SER A 244 -5.99 -10.33 19.26
C SER A 244 -7.45 -10.25 19.76
N CYS A 245 -7.93 -9.08 20.20
CA CYS A 245 -9.34 -8.91 20.59
C CYS A 245 -10.31 -9.00 19.41
N ALA A 246 -9.90 -8.58 18.21
CA ALA A 246 -10.77 -8.60 17.04
C ALA A 246 -11.00 -10.02 16.51
N GLN A 247 -9.95 -10.86 16.50
CA GLN A 247 -10.06 -12.25 16.03
C GLN A 247 -10.80 -13.17 17.00
N THR A 248 -10.48 -13.14 18.30
CA THR A 248 -11.09 -14.07 19.27
C THR A 248 -12.62 -13.92 19.35
N GLU A 249 -13.15 -12.73 19.02
CA GLU A 249 -14.59 -12.46 19.07
C GLU A 249 -15.30 -12.73 17.74
N LEU A 250 -14.57 -12.74 16.60
CA LEU A 250 -15.07 -13.15 15.29
C LEU A 250 -15.04 -14.67 15.10
N GLU A 251 -14.05 -15.38 15.66
CA GLU A 251 -14.03 -16.85 15.70
C GLU A 251 -15.25 -17.41 16.45
N VAL A 252 -15.67 -16.77 17.55
CA VAL A 252 -16.91 -17.12 18.27
C VAL A 252 -18.16 -16.86 17.43
N VAL A 253 -18.15 -15.82 16.59
CA VAL A 253 -19.22 -15.58 15.61
C VAL A 253 -19.22 -16.64 14.51
N TRP A 254 -18.06 -17.15 14.14
CA TRP A 254 -17.87 -18.18 13.12
C TRP A 254 -18.34 -19.57 13.60
N GLU A 255 -17.99 -19.96 14.83
CA GLU A 255 -18.48 -21.21 15.44
C GLU A 255 -20.02 -21.21 15.56
N GLN A 256 -20.61 -20.06 15.89
CA GLN A 256 -22.08 -19.91 15.93
C GLN A 256 -22.75 -20.00 14.56
N LEU A 257 -22.10 -19.53 13.49
CA LEU A 257 -22.63 -19.62 12.12
C LEU A 257 -22.55 -21.06 11.55
N GLN A 258 -21.53 -21.84 11.92
CA GLN A 258 -21.43 -23.25 11.53
C GLN A 258 -22.45 -24.12 12.28
N GLU A 259 -22.72 -23.84 13.55
CA GLU A 259 -23.76 -24.54 14.32
C GLU A 259 -25.17 -24.26 13.77
N ASP A 260 -25.46 -23.02 13.33
CA ASP A 260 -26.75 -22.66 12.76
C ASP A 260 -26.97 -23.25 11.34
N GLU A 261 -25.92 -23.37 10.52
CA GLU A 261 -26.01 -24.07 9.22
C GLU A 261 -26.25 -25.59 9.38
N GLU A 262 -25.68 -26.25 10.39
CA GLU A 262 -25.98 -27.67 10.67
C GLU A 262 -27.41 -27.89 11.20
N LEU A 263 -27.96 -26.91 11.93
CA LEU A 263 -29.36 -26.94 12.42
C LEU A 263 -30.39 -26.79 11.29
N ASP A 264 -30.10 -25.98 10.27
CA ASP A 264 -30.99 -25.82 9.10
C ASP A 264 -30.96 -27.02 8.14
N VAL A 265 -29.85 -27.78 8.10
CA VAL A 265 -29.76 -29.02 7.29
C VAL A 265 -30.53 -30.19 7.92
N VAL A 266 -30.68 -30.23 9.25
CA VAL A 266 -31.43 -31.32 9.94
C VAL A 266 -32.95 -31.07 9.95
N MET A 267 -33.40 -29.83 9.72
CA MET A 267 -34.81 -29.45 9.77
C MET A 267 -35.55 -29.55 8.41
N THR A 268 -34.87 -29.98 7.33
CA THR A 268 -35.46 -30.07 5.98
C THR A 268 -35.86 -31.47 5.52
N ASP A 269 -35.66 -32.51 6.34
CA ASP A 269 -36.20 -33.85 6.11
C ASP A 269 -37.28 -34.20 7.16
N ALA A 270 -38.50 -33.70 6.94
CA ALA A 270 -39.73 -34.17 7.60
C ALA A 270 -40.91 -34.20 6.62
#